data_AF-A0A8T7GY02-F1
#
_entry.id   AF-A0A8T7GY02-F1
#
_cell.length_a   1.000
_cell.length_b   1.000
_cell.length_c   1.000
_cell.angle_alpha   90.00
_cell.angle_beta   90.00
_cell.angle_gamma   90.00
#
_symmetry.space_group_name_H-M   'P 1'
#
loop_
_entity.id
_entity.type
_entity.pdbx_description
1 polymer ?
#
loop_
_entity_poly.entity_id
_entity_poly.type
_entity_poly.pdbx_seq_one_letter_code
_entity_poly.pdbx_strand_id
1 'polypeptide(L)'
;MNACVEEQLRIIKSAGTPLYLEVVKAIASLCGVDPYRLWEWIASRSSIRAAAPQVSRPQAQAQQRASGACWRCPACGRTFESPSKLASHILYFLRKRDYAHIKLYKEIKKKVEETGKTFTKVVEEFTC
;
A
#
# COMPACT_ATOMS: atom_id res chain seq x y z
N MET A 1 15.98 -11.75 1.52
CA MET A 1 16.44 -10.49 0.86
C MET A 1 17.79 -10.78 0.22
N ASN A 2 18.18 -10.09 -0.85
CA ASN A 2 19.41 -10.41 -1.58
C ASN A 2 20.68 -9.87 -0.89
N ALA A 3 21.85 -10.44 -1.22
CA ALA A 3 23.14 -10.05 -0.64
C ALA A 3 23.50 -8.58 -0.89
N CYS A 4 23.09 -8.02 -2.04
CA CYS A 4 23.27 -6.61 -2.36
C CYS A 4 22.61 -5.70 -1.32
N VAL A 5 21.34 -5.94 -0.98
CA VAL A 5 20.62 -5.13 0.01
C VAL A 5 21.27 -5.22 1.38
N GLU A 6 21.70 -6.42 1.79
CA GLU A 6 22.33 -6.60 3.10
C GLU A 6 23.65 -5.83 3.20
N GLU A 7 24.46 -5.82 2.13
CA GLU A 7 25.71 -5.07 2.09
C GLU A 7 25.48 -3.55 2.09
N GLN A 8 24.51 -3.06 1.32
CA GLN A 8 24.15 -1.64 1.32
C GLN A 8 23.66 -1.16 2.69
N LEU A 9 22.84 -1.98 3.37
CA LEU A 9 22.38 -1.66 4.72
C LEU A 9 23.50 -1.69 5.75
N ARG A 10 24.52 -2.55 5.58
CA ARG A 10 25.71 -2.59 6.43
C ARG A 10 26.52 -1.29 6.29
N ILE A 11 26.73 -0.84 5.05
CA ILE A 11 27.44 0.41 4.75
C ILE A 11 26.70 1.61 5.37
N ILE A 12 25.39 1.72 5.16
CA ILE A 12 24.58 2.83 5.68
C ILE A 12 24.58 2.87 7.21
N LYS A 13 24.50 1.71 7.86
CA LYS A 13 24.62 1.60 9.33
C LYS A 13 25.99 2.03 9.82
N SER A 14 27.07 1.64 9.14
CA SER A 14 28.43 2.05 9.51
C SER A 14 28.67 3.55 9.33
N ALA A 15 27.98 4.18 8.38
CA ALA A 15 28.03 5.62 8.14
C ALA A 15 27.12 6.44 9.08
N GLY A 16 26.39 5.80 10.00
CA GLY A 16 25.45 6.47 10.91
C GLY A 16 24.29 7.17 10.18
N THR A 17 24.03 6.81 8.93
CA THR A 17 23.03 7.50 8.11
C THR A 17 21.63 6.97 8.42
N PRO A 18 20.67 7.84 8.76
CA PRO A 18 19.28 7.43 9.00
C PRO A 18 18.63 6.85 7.74
N LEU A 19 17.92 5.74 7.90
CA LEU A 19 17.22 5.03 6.82
C LEU A 19 15.88 5.71 6.49
N TYR A 20 15.95 6.88 5.85
CA TYR A 20 14.77 7.53 5.27
C TYR A 20 14.27 6.80 4.02
N LEU A 21 13.02 7.09 3.63
CA LEU A 21 12.40 6.49 2.45
C LEU A 21 13.23 6.69 1.17
N GLU A 22 13.87 7.84 1.01
CA GLU A 22 14.73 8.13 -0.16
C GLU A 22 15.99 7.26 -0.17
N VAL A 23 16.56 6.96 1.00
CA VAL A 23 17.70 6.04 1.14
C VAL A 23 17.26 4.62 0.78
N VAL A 24 16.09 4.19 1.24
CA VAL A 24 15.55 2.86 0.90
C VAL A 24 15.25 2.72 -0.59
N LYS A 25 14.72 3.76 -1.24
CA LYS A 25 14.54 3.79 -2.71
C LYS A 25 15.87 3.72 -3.46
N ALA A 26 16.91 4.40 -2.98
CA ALA A 26 18.24 4.33 -3.59
C ALA A 26 18.83 2.92 -3.52
N ILE A 27 18.76 2.25 -2.36
CA ILE A 27 19.18 0.85 -2.20
C ILE A 27 18.37 -0.06 -3.12
N ALA A 28 17.06 0.15 -3.18
CA ALA A 28 16.17 -0.65 -4.02
C ALA A 28 16.52 -0.56 -5.50
N SER A 29 16.81 0.66 -5.98
CA SER A 29 17.27 0.91 -7.34
C SER A 29 18.64 0.29 -7.63
N LEU A 30 19.59 0.36 -6.68
CA LEU A 30 20.93 -0.21 -6.83
C LEU A 30 20.90 -1.75 -6.85
N CYS A 31 20.02 -2.36 -6.05
CA CYS A 31 19.95 -3.80 -5.89
C CYS A 31 18.85 -4.48 -6.73
N GLY A 32 18.15 -3.72 -7.57
CA GLY A 32 17.09 -4.23 -8.44
C GLY A 32 15.92 -4.87 -7.68
N VAL A 33 15.61 -4.36 -6.49
CA VAL A 33 14.49 -4.87 -5.65
C VAL A 33 13.37 -3.86 -5.57
N ASP A 34 12.17 -4.33 -5.23
CA ASP A 34 11.04 -3.43 -4.98
C ASP A 34 11.25 -2.61 -3.68
N PRO A 35 11.14 -1.27 -3.74
CA PRO A 35 11.43 -0.40 -2.60
C PRO A 35 10.43 -0.56 -1.44
N TYR A 36 9.19 -0.95 -1.71
CA TYR A 36 8.18 -1.11 -0.67
C TYR A 36 8.32 -2.45 0.05
N ARG A 37 8.60 -3.53 -0.68
CA ARG A 37 9.03 -4.84 -0.13
C ARG A 37 10.30 -4.70 0.70
N LEU A 38 11.25 -3.88 0.24
CA LEU A 38 12.46 -3.58 0.99
C LEU A 38 12.15 -2.81 2.28
N TRP A 39 11.29 -1.80 2.20
CA TRP A 39 10.84 -1.02 3.37
C TRP A 39 10.13 -1.89 4.42
N GLU A 40 9.19 -2.74 4.00
CA GLU A 40 8.50 -3.69 4.89
C GLU A 40 9.46 -4.69 5.53
N TRP A 41 10.44 -5.17 4.78
CA TRP A 41 11.45 -6.09 5.30
C TRP A 41 12.41 -5.41 6.29
N ILE A 42 12.83 -4.16 6.02
CA ILE A 42 13.64 -3.37 6.96
C ILE A 42 12.84 -3.09 8.24
N ALA A 43 11.57 -2.69 8.11
CA ALA A 43 10.69 -2.40 9.24
C ALA A 43 10.40 -3.65 10.10
N SER A 44 10.24 -4.81 9.47
CA SER A 44 10.02 -6.09 10.19
C SER A 44 11.30 -6.65 10.83
N ARG A 45 12.48 -6.40 10.26
CA ARG A 45 13.77 -6.72 10.90
C ARG A 45 14.14 -5.77 12.03
N SER A 46 13.67 -4.53 11.95
CA SER A 46 13.86 -3.51 12.97
C SER A 46 12.87 -3.75 14.10
N SER A 47 12.99 -4.87 14.81
CA SER A 47 12.29 -5.09 16.08
C SER A 47 12.87 -4.21 17.20
N ILE A 48 13.14 -2.95 16.89
CA ILE A 48 13.37 -1.88 17.86
C ILE A 48 12.01 -1.24 18.08
N ARG A 49 11.51 -1.42 19.31
CA ARG A 49 10.42 -0.65 19.90
C ARG A 49 10.74 0.83 19.71
N ALA A 50 10.21 1.45 18.67
CA ALA A 50 9.98 2.88 18.71
C ALA A 50 8.89 3.07 19.78
N ALA A 51 9.25 3.66 20.91
CA ALA A 51 8.29 4.35 21.74
C ALA A 51 7.71 5.47 20.88
N ALA A 52 6.70 5.14 20.09
CA ALA A 52 5.86 6.13 19.46
C ALA A 52 5.19 6.92 20.59
N PRO A 53 5.06 8.26 20.49
CA PRO A 53 3.95 8.89 21.18
C PRO A 53 2.71 8.14 20.73
N GLN A 54 1.91 7.70 21.69
CA GLN A 54 0.68 6.95 21.52
C GLN A 54 -0.32 7.79 20.71
N VAL A 55 -0.12 7.89 19.40
CA VAL A 55 -1.20 8.23 18.48
C VAL A 55 -1.90 6.91 18.24
N SER A 56 -2.92 6.71 19.07
CA SER A 56 -3.89 5.64 19.10
C SER A 56 -3.99 4.91 17.76
N ARG A 57 -3.33 3.76 17.72
CA ARG A 57 -3.70 2.64 16.86
C ARG A 57 -5.09 2.19 17.32
N PRO A 58 -6.15 2.20 16.48
CA PRO A 58 -7.24 1.28 16.74
C PRO A 58 -6.71 -0.10 16.36
N GLN A 59 -6.58 -0.93 17.40
CA GLN A 59 -6.38 -2.37 17.30
C GLN A 59 -7.40 -2.99 16.36
N ALA A 60 -7.07 -4.18 15.85
CA ALA A 60 -8.07 -5.10 15.37
C ALA A 60 -9.14 -5.29 16.46
N GLN A 61 -10.25 -4.59 16.32
CA GLN A 61 -11.51 -4.93 16.93
C GLN A 61 -12.32 -5.65 15.85
N ALA A 62 -12.34 -6.98 15.95
CA ALA A 62 -13.59 -7.67 15.72
C ALA A 62 -14.65 -7.10 16.70
N GLN A 63 -15.92 -7.18 16.28
CA GLN A 63 -17.12 -6.53 16.81
C GLN A 63 -17.31 -5.06 16.41
N GLN A 64 -18.43 -4.62 15.85
CA GLN A 64 -19.61 -5.24 15.25
C GLN A 64 -20.50 -4.06 14.85
N ARG A 65 -21.24 -4.20 13.75
CA ARG A 65 -22.48 -3.45 13.46
C ARG A 65 -22.37 -1.91 13.39
N ALA A 66 -22.03 -1.43 12.21
CA ALA A 66 -22.96 -0.51 11.56
C ALA A 66 -23.37 -1.16 10.25
N SER A 67 -24.65 -1.34 10.06
CA SER A 67 -25.28 -1.70 8.78
C SER A 67 -25.08 -0.53 7.82
N GLY A 68 -23.85 -0.34 7.35
CA GLY A 68 -23.45 0.68 6.39
C GLY A 68 -22.64 -0.01 5.31
N ALA A 69 -22.98 0.26 4.04
CA ALA A 69 -22.24 -0.30 2.92
C ALA A 69 -20.73 0.00 3.10
N CYS A 70 -19.93 -1.06 3.03
CA CYS A 70 -18.47 -1.01 3.11
C CYS A 70 -17.91 -1.33 1.73
N TRP A 71 -16.85 -0.64 1.31
CA TRP A 71 -16.22 -0.86 0.01
C TRP A 71 -14.77 -1.27 0.17
N ARG A 72 -14.35 -2.37 -0.45
CA ARG A 72 -13.01 -2.96 -0.29
C ARG A 72 -12.21 -2.89 -1.58
N CYS A 73 -10.96 -2.45 -1.51
CA CYS A 73 -10.06 -2.48 -2.66
C CYS A 73 -9.55 -3.91 -2.91
N PRO A 74 -9.77 -4.51 -4.10
CA PRO A 74 -9.23 -5.83 -4.42
C PRO A 74 -7.70 -5.87 -4.51
N ALA A 75 -7.06 -4.74 -4.82
CA ALA A 75 -5.60 -4.67 -5.00
C ALA A 75 -4.82 -4.67 -3.68
N CYS A 76 -5.32 -3.99 -2.65
CA CYS A 76 -4.62 -3.82 -1.37
C CYS A 76 -5.41 -4.31 -0.14
N GLY A 77 -6.65 -4.72 -0.33
CA GLY A 77 -7.53 -5.23 0.73
C GLY A 77 -8.09 -4.18 1.68
N ARG A 78 -7.76 -2.88 1.51
CA ARG A 78 -8.26 -1.79 2.38
C ARG A 78 -9.76 -1.59 2.20
N THR A 79 -10.43 -1.32 3.31
CA THR A 79 -11.85 -0.98 3.36
C THR A 79 -12.05 0.53 3.46
N PHE A 80 -13.11 1.01 2.84
CA PHE A 80 -13.48 2.41 2.72
C PHE A 80 -14.97 2.56 3.06
N GLU A 81 -15.30 3.69 3.67
CA GLU A 81 -16.67 4.05 4.06
C GLU A 81 -17.49 4.63 2.91
N SER A 82 -16.88 4.84 1.73
CA SER A 82 -17.57 5.33 0.55
C SER A 82 -16.92 4.86 -0.74
N PRO A 83 -17.70 4.66 -1.82
CA PRO A 83 -17.18 4.22 -3.11
C PRO A 83 -16.33 5.32 -3.76
N SER A 84 -16.65 6.60 -3.54
CA SER A 84 -15.85 7.73 -4.02
C SER A 84 -14.45 7.77 -3.38
N LYS A 85 -14.33 7.40 -2.10
CA LYS A 85 -13.02 7.26 -1.44
C LYS A 85 -12.24 6.09 -2.04
N LEU A 86 -12.90 4.95 -2.32
CA LEU A 86 -12.26 3.81 -2.98
C LEU A 86 -11.80 4.15 -4.41
N ALA A 87 -12.61 4.87 -5.19
CA ALA A 87 -12.25 5.32 -6.53
C ALA A 87 -11.04 6.27 -6.51
N SER A 88 -11.06 7.25 -5.59
CA SER A 88 -9.95 8.18 -5.40
C SER A 88 -8.66 7.47 -4.99
N HIS A 89 -8.78 6.46 -4.12
CA HIS A 89 -7.68 5.59 -3.72
C HIS A 89 -7.05 4.88 -4.93
N ILE A 90 -7.86 4.25 -5.79
CA ILE A 90 -7.38 3.56 -7.00
C ILE A 90 -6.65 4.55 -7.93
N LEU A 91 -7.23 5.73 -8.17
CA LEU A 91 -6.63 6.76 -9.03
C LEU A 91 -5.34 7.34 -8.46
N TYR A 92 -5.25 7.49 -7.14
CA TYR A 92 -4.02 7.93 -6.47
C TYR A 92 -2.88 6.94 -6.72
N PHE A 93 -3.13 5.64 -6.50
CA PHE A 93 -2.12 4.60 -6.70
C PHE A 93 -1.80 4.36 -8.18
N LEU A 94 -2.76 4.61 -9.09
CA LEU A 94 -2.51 4.66 -10.52
C LEU A 94 -1.45 5.71 -10.88
N ARG A 95 -1.54 6.92 -10.32
CA ARG A 95 -0.54 7.99 -10.53
C ARG A 95 0.82 7.65 -9.92
N LYS A 96 0.83 6.88 -8.82
CA LYS A 96 2.06 6.34 -8.20
C LYS A 96 2.64 5.13 -8.94
N ARG A 97 2.04 4.73 -10.07
CA ARG A 97 2.44 3.60 -10.90
C ARG A 97 2.48 2.26 -10.15
N ASP A 98 1.58 2.08 -9.19
CA ASP A 98 1.45 0.80 -8.50
C ASP A 98 0.88 -0.26 -9.44
N TYR A 99 1.59 -1.39 -9.60
CA TYR A 99 1.23 -2.43 -10.55
C TYR A 99 -0.14 -3.06 -10.25
N ALA A 100 -0.46 -3.31 -8.97
CA ALA A 100 -1.71 -3.95 -8.57
C ALA A 100 -2.91 -3.03 -8.84
N HIS A 101 -2.77 -1.73 -8.54
CA HIS A 101 -3.81 -0.74 -8.82
C HIS A 101 -3.91 -0.38 -10.31
N ILE A 102 -2.81 -0.43 -11.08
CA ILE A 102 -2.85 -0.34 -12.55
C ILE A 102 -3.66 -1.50 -13.12
N LYS A 103 -3.40 -2.73 -12.65
CA LYS A 103 -4.12 -3.92 -13.10
C LYS A 103 -5.61 -3.81 -12.77
N LEU A 104 -5.93 -3.47 -11.52
CA LEU A 104 -7.31 -3.26 -11.06
C LEU A 104 -8.01 -2.15 -11.86
N TYR A 105 -7.35 -1.03 -12.11
CA TYR A 105 -7.91 0.06 -12.91
C TYR A 105 -8.26 -0.39 -14.34
N LYS A 106 -7.40 -1.19 -14.98
CA LYS A 106 -7.68 -1.76 -16.31
C LYS A 106 -8.89 -2.69 -16.28
N GLU A 107 -9.02 -3.52 -15.25
CA GLU A 107 -10.18 -4.39 -15.08
C GLU A 107 -11.49 -3.60 -14.87
N ILE A 108 -11.44 -2.54 -14.06
CA ILE A 108 -12.59 -1.65 -13.85
C ILE A 108 -12.95 -0.92 -15.15
N LYS A 109 -11.95 -0.45 -15.90
CA LYS A 109 -12.18 0.22 -17.18
C LYS A 109 -12.88 -0.71 -18.19
N LYS A 110 -12.43 -1.96 -18.30
CA LYS A 110 -13.07 -2.98 -19.13
C LYS A 110 -14.54 -3.20 -18.73
N LYS A 111 -14.82 -3.30 -17.43
CA LYS A 111 -16.19 -3.41 -16.90
C LYS A 111 -17.05 -2.18 -17.21
N VAL A 112 -16.49 -0.97 -17.13
CA VAL A 112 -17.19 0.27 -17.50
C VAL A 112 -17.60 0.23 -18.97
N GLU A 113 -16.70 -0.20 -19.86
CA GLU A 113 -16.97 -0.35 -21.30
C GLU A 113 -18.03 -1.43 -21.59
N GLU A 114 -17.99 -2.56 -20.86
CA GLU A 114 -18.95 -3.67 -21.02
C GLU A 114 -20.33 -3.36 -20.47
N THR A 115 -20.43 -2.61 -19.36
CA THR A 115 -21.70 -2.37 -18.67
C THR A 115 -22.30 -0.99 -18.93
N GLY A 116 -21.55 -0.08 -19.55
CA GLY A 116 -21.95 1.33 -19.72
C GLY A 116 -22.09 2.11 -18.41
N LYS A 117 -21.73 1.53 -17.26
CA LYS A 117 -21.83 2.15 -15.95
C LYS A 117 -20.68 3.13 -15.72
N THR A 118 -20.87 4.11 -14.83
CA THR A 118 -19.78 5.00 -14.43
C THR A 118 -18.73 4.27 -13.60
N PHE A 119 -17.49 4.76 -13.59
CA PHE A 119 -16.38 4.17 -12.83
C PHE A 119 -16.75 3.97 -11.34
N THR A 120 -17.37 4.96 -10.70
CA THR A 120 -17.83 4.87 -9.31
C THR A 120 -18.88 3.78 -9.12
N LYS A 121 -19.80 3.59 -10.07
CA LYS A 121 -20.82 2.53 -10.03
C LYS A 121 -20.23 1.13 -10.14
N VAL A 122 -19.16 0.95 -10.91
CA VAL A 122 -18.44 -0.33 -10.98
C VAL A 122 -17.63 -0.55 -9.70
N VAL A 123 -17.06 0.51 -9.13
CA VAL A 123 -16.32 0.46 -7.87
C VAL A 123 -17.25 0.16 -6.67
N GLU A 124 -18.50 0.59 -6.73
CA GLU A 124 -19.53 0.26 -5.74
C GLU A 124 -19.78 -1.25 -5.61
N GLU A 125 -19.49 -2.04 -6.64
CA GLU A 125 -19.64 -3.50 -6.64
C GLU A 125 -18.55 -4.21 -5.81
N PHE A 126 -17.46 -3.51 -5.45
CA PHE A 126 -16.43 -4.06 -4.58
C PHE A 126 -16.78 -3.79 -3.12
N THR A 127 -17.79 -4.49 -2.61
CA THR A 127 -18.15 -4.41 -1.20
C THR A 127 -17.28 -5.32 -0.34
N CYS A 128 -17.27 -5.07 0.98
CA CYS A 128 -17.05 -6.16 1.93
C CYS A 128 -18.36 -6.97 2.08
#